data_AF-A0A8S3W1P2-F1
#
_entry.id   AF-A0A8S3W1P2-F1
#
_cell.length_a   1.000
_cell.length_b   1.000
_cell.length_c   1.000
_cell.angle_alpha   90.00
_cell.angle_beta   90.00
_cell.angle_gamma   90.00
#
_symmetry.space_group_name_H-M   'P 1'
#
loop_
_entity.id
_entity.type
_entity.pdbx_description
1 polymer ?
#
loop_
_entity_poly.entity_id
_entity_poly.type
_entity_poly.pdbx_seq_one_letter_code
_entity_poly.pdbx_strand_id
1 'polypeptide(L)'
;MRLPNNIKLLEKNSIFSPQIATSQVRPNIEDIVVGFKDVLGGVENVDATLQEWRILSLQQWKKTKTADEFWGEVLSYKNACGDAAFFNLTKLATAILSLPFSNAAVERAFSMMNIVKNKLRNRMLTKTADHIMRVRSALQDRGGCTKFEPSTTMLTLFNSENVYQTGDEENVNQVLAIFNED
;
A
#
# COMPACT_ATOMS: atom_id res chain seq x y z
N MET A 1 18.43 -14.74 13.10
CA MET A 1 17.37 -13.70 13.12
C MET A 1 16.30 -14.17 14.09
N ARG A 2 16.07 -13.48 15.23
CA ARG A 2 15.02 -13.87 16.18
C ARG A 2 13.69 -13.34 15.65
N LEU A 3 12.79 -14.25 15.29
CA LEU A 3 11.44 -13.92 14.87
C LEU A 3 10.63 -13.51 16.12
N PRO A 4 9.94 -12.37 16.12
CA PRO A 4 9.16 -11.94 17.27
C PRO A 4 7.94 -12.84 17.47
N ASN A 5 7.52 -13.05 18.73
CA ASN A 5 6.52 -14.06 19.12
C ASN A 5 5.14 -13.89 18.45
N ASN A 6 4.83 -12.68 17.96
CA ASN A 6 3.60 -12.33 17.27
C ASN A 6 3.54 -12.82 15.80
N ILE A 7 4.60 -13.40 15.24
CA ILE A 7 4.59 -13.93 13.87
C ILE A 7 3.60 -15.09 13.69
N LYS A 8 3.36 -15.89 14.73
CA LYS A 8 2.35 -16.96 14.71
C LYS A 8 0.93 -16.43 14.49
N LEU A 9 0.66 -15.18 14.88
CA LEU A 9 -0.60 -14.49 14.59
C LEU A 9 -0.68 -14.09 13.11
N LEU A 10 0.46 -13.73 12.52
CA LEU A 10 0.58 -13.28 11.13
C LEU A 10 0.57 -14.44 10.13
N GLU A 11 1.05 -15.63 10.51
CA GLU A 11 0.89 -16.87 9.72
C GLU A 11 -0.59 -17.25 9.52
N LYS A 12 -1.48 -16.78 10.40
CA LYS A 12 -2.93 -16.94 10.28
C LYS A 12 -3.56 -15.99 9.25
N ASN A 13 -2.80 -15.18 8.48
CA ASN A 13 -3.36 -14.26 7.48
C ASN A 13 -4.13 -14.96 6.35
N SER A 14 -3.84 -16.24 6.10
CA SER A 14 -4.49 -17.05 5.07
C SER A 14 -5.99 -17.17 5.32
N ILE A 15 -6.43 -16.96 6.57
CA ILE A 15 -7.83 -16.88 6.96
C ILE A 15 -8.60 -15.83 6.15
N PHE A 16 -7.95 -14.71 5.80
CA PHE A 16 -8.57 -13.64 5.02
C PHE A 16 -8.50 -13.87 3.50
N SER A 17 -8.01 -15.03 3.05
CA SER A 17 -8.16 -15.41 1.64
C SER A 17 -9.64 -15.61 1.30
N PRO A 18 -10.10 -15.23 0.10
CA PRO A 18 -11.50 -15.36 -0.29
C PRO A 18 -12.05 -16.78 -0.07
N GLN A 19 -11.25 -17.80 -0.36
CA GLN A 19 -11.63 -19.21 -0.24
C GLN A 19 -11.90 -19.62 1.21
N ILE A 20 -11.08 -19.14 2.15
CA ILE A 20 -11.22 -19.47 3.58
C ILE A 20 -12.29 -18.58 4.22
N ALA A 21 -12.35 -17.30 3.86
CA ALA A 21 -13.33 -16.35 4.37
C ALA A 21 -14.77 -16.73 3.98
N THR A 22 -14.99 -17.36 2.82
CA THR A 22 -16.30 -17.86 2.39
C THR A 22 -16.56 -19.32 2.77
N SER A 23 -15.63 -19.98 3.47
CA SER A 23 -15.77 -21.39 3.85
C SER A 23 -16.87 -21.57 4.91
N GLN A 24 -17.57 -22.71 4.86
CA GLN A 24 -18.51 -23.10 5.90
C GLN A 24 -17.81 -23.46 7.22
N VAL A 25 -16.56 -23.92 7.15
CA VAL A 25 -15.73 -24.18 8.34
C VAL A 25 -15.09 -22.86 8.76
N ARG A 26 -15.66 -22.22 9.78
CA ARG A 26 -15.27 -20.89 10.24
C ARG A 26 -14.02 -20.94 11.11
N PRO A 27 -12.88 -20.40 10.67
CA PRO A 27 -11.73 -20.25 11.55
C PRO A 27 -12.03 -19.18 12.62
N ASN A 28 -11.52 -19.42 13.83
CA ASN A 28 -11.63 -18.45 14.90
C ASN A 28 -10.66 -17.28 14.64
N ILE A 29 -11.21 -16.07 14.55
CA ILE A 29 -10.44 -14.82 14.35
C ILE A 29 -10.34 -13.98 15.62
N GLU A 30 -10.89 -14.40 16.75
CA GLU A 30 -10.94 -13.63 18.00
C GLU A 30 -9.56 -13.16 18.46
N ASP A 31 -8.57 -14.06 18.48
CA ASP A 31 -7.17 -13.71 18.78
C ASP A 31 -6.62 -12.59 17.89
N ILE A 32 -7.00 -12.59 16.60
CA ILE A 32 -6.56 -11.62 15.61
C ILE A 32 -7.26 -10.29 15.84
N VAL A 33 -8.59 -10.31 15.98
CA VAL A 33 -9.38 -9.09 16.22
C VAL A 33 -8.92 -8.39 17.51
N VAL A 34 -8.68 -9.15 18.58
CA VAL A 34 -8.15 -8.62 19.85
C VAL A 34 -6.73 -8.09 19.68
N GLY A 35 -5.88 -8.82 18.94
CA GLY A 35 -4.50 -8.41 18.66
C GLY A 35 -4.39 -7.12 17.82
N PHE A 36 -5.40 -6.83 16.99
CA PHE A 36 -5.46 -5.67 16.11
C PHE A 36 -6.52 -4.63 16.53
N LYS A 37 -6.95 -4.64 17.80
CA LYS A 37 -7.94 -3.70 18.35
C LYS A 37 -7.58 -2.22 18.11
N ASP A 38 -6.29 -1.88 18.11
CA ASP A 38 -5.82 -0.51 17.89
C ASP A 38 -6.07 -0.05 16.45
N VAL A 39 -6.01 -0.98 15.48
CA VAL A 39 -6.37 -0.71 14.07
C VAL A 39 -7.87 -0.48 13.93
N LEU A 40 -8.67 -1.20 14.73
CA LEU A 40 -10.12 -1.08 14.75
C LEU A 40 -10.61 0.19 15.49
N GLY A 41 -9.71 0.93 16.15
CA GLY A 41 -10.05 2.16 16.87
C GLY A 41 -10.49 1.94 18.32
N GLY A 42 -10.31 0.73 18.87
CA GLY A 42 -10.66 0.44 20.26
C GLY A 42 -11.26 -0.94 20.47
N VAL A 43 -11.51 -1.28 21.74
CA VAL A 43 -12.14 -2.56 22.14
C VAL A 43 -13.62 -2.58 21.77
N GLU A 44 -14.28 -1.43 21.63
CA GLU A 44 -15.69 -1.34 21.24
C GLU A 44 -16.02 -2.02 19.90
N ASN A 45 -15.09 -2.03 18.96
CA ASN A 45 -15.31 -2.53 17.60
C ASN A 45 -14.98 -4.03 17.45
N VAL A 46 -14.49 -4.68 18.51
CA VAL A 46 -14.11 -6.10 18.49
C VAL A 46 -15.35 -6.98 18.29
N ASP A 47 -16.40 -6.78 19.07
CA ASP A 47 -17.62 -7.59 18.96
C ASP A 47 -18.32 -7.35 17.61
N ALA A 48 -18.42 -6.08 17.17
CA ALA A 48 -18.96 -5.73 15.86
C ALA A 48 -18.21 -6.46 14.72
N THR A 49 -16.88 -6.49 14.76
CA THR A 49 -16.05 -7.19 13.77
C THR A 49 -16.30 -8.71 13.77
N LEU A 50 -16.50 -9.31 14.95
CA LEU A 50 -16.82 -10.74 15.07
C LEU A 50 -18.21 -11.06 14.52
N GLN A 51 -19.19 -10.18 14.70
CA GLN A 51 -20.52 -10.34 14.10
C GLN A 51 -20.46 -10.19 12.57
N GLU A 52 -19.74 -9.20 12.07
CA GLU A 52 -19.49 -9.00 10.64
C GLU A 52 -18.88 -10.27 10.01
N TRP A 53 -17.87 -10.86 10.64
CA TRP A 53 -17.26 -12.13 10.18
C TRP A 53 -18.25 -13.28 10.11
N ARG A 54 -19.17 -13.38 11.07
CA ARG A 54 -20.19 -14.44 11.10
C ARG A 54 -21.22 -14.31 9.98
N ILE A 55 -21.55 -13.07 9.60
CA ILE A 55 -22.56 -12.77 8.57
C ILE A 55 -21.94 -12.84 7.17
N LEU A 56 -20.62 -12.61 7.04
CA LEU A 56 -19.90 -12.63 5.76
C LEU A 56 -20.16 -13.90 4.94
N SER A 57 -20.16 -15.06 5.60
CA SER A 57 -20.36 -16.37 4.93
C SER A 57 -21.81 -16.62 4.50
N LEU A 58 -22.77 -15.80 4.96
CA LEU A 58 -24.19 -15.92 4.58
C LEU A 58 -24.46 -15.26 3.23
N GLN A 59 -23.57 -14.37 2.79
CA GLN A 59 -23.68 -13.68 1.51
C GLN A 59 -22.89 -14.39 0.42
N GLN A 60 -23.38 -14.27 -0.82
CA GLN A 60 -22.71 -14.78 -2.01
C GLN A 60 -21.91 -13.66 -2.66
N TRP A 61 -20.60 -13.87 -2.81
CA TRP A 61 -19.66 -12.88 -3.34
C TRP A 61 -19.28 -13.21 -4.78
N LYS A 62 -19.25 -12.20 -5.66
CA LYS A 62 -18.98 -12.41 -7.09
C LYS A 62 -17.49 -12.42 -7.41
N LYS A 63 -16.70 -11.64 -6.68
CA LYS A 63 -15.28 -11.42 -6.89
C LYS A 63 -14.45 -12.22 -5.89
N THR A 64 -14.30 -13.52 -6.11
CA THR A 64 -13.53 -14.41 -5.22
C THR A 64 -12.15 -14.80 -5.77
N LYS A 65 -11.75 -14.21 -6.91
CA LYS A 65 -10.50 -14.57 -7.61
C LYS A 65 -9.26 -14.06 -6.88
N THR A 66 -9.25 -12.80 -6.48
CA THR A 66 -8.14 -12.16 -5.77
C THR A 66 -8.63 -11.58 -4.46
N ALA A 67 -7.75 -11.53 -3.45
CA ALA A 67 -8.09 -10.96 -2.15
C ALA A 67 -8.46 -9.47 -2.29
N ASP A 68 -7.77 -8.74 -3.15
CA ASP A 68 -8.02 -7.30 -3.37
C ASP A 68 -9.41 -7.04 -3.96
N GLU A 69 -9.80 -7.80 -4.98
CA GLU A 69 -11.13 -7.67 -5.59
C GLU A 69 -12.25 -8.11 -4.64
N PHE A 70 -12.00 -9.15 -3.85
CA PHE A 70 -12.93 -9.68 -2.84
C PHE A 70 -13.19 -8.66 -1.74
N TRP A 71 -12.14 -8.21 -1.06
CA TRP A 71 -12.29 -7.24 0.02
C TRP A 71 -12.78 -5.89 -0.50
N GLY A 72 -12.47 -5.52 -1.74
CA GLY A 72 -13.07 -4.37 -2.41
C GLY A 72 -14.59 -4.50 -2.63
N GLU A 73 -15.08 -5.70 -2.97
CA GLU A 73 -16.52 -5.97 -3.06
C GLU A 73 -17.19 -5.93 -1.69
N VAL A 74 -16.58 -6.56 -0.67
CA VAL A 74 -17.09 -6.58 0.70
C VAL A 74 -17.17 -5.17 1.29
N LEU A 75 -16.17 -4.32 1.05
CA LEU A 75 -16.17 -2.91 1.47
C LEU A 75 -17.30 -2.11 0.82
N SER A 76 -17.56 -2.38 -0.46
CA SER A 76 -18.58 -1.67 -1.26
C SER A 76 -19.99 -2.14 -0.96
N TYR A 77 -20.16 -3.24 -0.22
CA TYR A 77 -21.45 -3.81 0.11
C TYR A 77 -22.18 -2.97 1.16
N LYS A 78 -23.38 -2.51 0.79
CA LYS A 78 -24.24 -1.69 1.64
C LYS A 78 -25.42 -2.51 2.15
N ASN A 79 -25.79 -2.29 3.41
CA ASN A 79 -27.00 -2.85 3.99
C ASN A 79 -28.26 -2.12 3.47
N ALA A 80 -29.44 -2.56 3.89
CA ALA A 80 -30.72 -1.96 3.50
C ALA A 80 -30.87 -0.48 3.93
N CYS A 81 -30.07 -0.02 4.89
CA CYS A 81 -30.01 1.37 5.36
C CYS A 81 -29.04 2.23 4.53
N GLY A 82 -28.25 1.63 3.65
CA GLY A 82 -27.24 2.32 2.83
C GLY A 82 -25.85 2.42 3.47
N ASP A 83 -25.66 1.84 4.66
CA ASP A 83 -24.39 1.83 5.39
C ASP A 83 -23.52 0.64 5.01
N ALA A 84 -22.20 0.80 5.11
CA ALA A 84 -21.25 -0.27 4.86
C ALA A 84 -21.40 -1.39 5.91
N ALA A 85 -21.86 -2.57 5.49
CA ALA A 85 -22.24 -3.63 6.42
C ALA A 85 -21.04 -4.37 7.05
N PHE A 86 -19.85 -4.24 6.45
CA PHE A 86 -18.63 -4.98 6.83
C PHE A 86 -17.42 -4.05 6.99
N PHE A 87 -17.65 -2.81 7.44
CA PHE A 87 -16.60 -1.79 7.48
C PHE A 87 -15.43 -2.17 8.38
N ASN A 88 -15.70 -2.63 9.61
CA ASN A 88 -14.64 -2.95 10.57
C ASN A 88 -13.84 -4.17 10.13
N LEU A 89 -14.54 -5.19 9.65
CA LEU A 89 -13.93 -6.40 9.12
C LEU A 89 -13.05 -6.10 7.91
N THR A 90 -13.53 -5.27 6.98
CA THR A 90 -12.75 -4.95 5.78
C THR A 90 -11.55 -4.08 6.13
N LYS A 91 -11.69 -3.17 7.10
CA LYS A 91 -10.56 -2.37 7.62
C LYS A 91 -9.49 -3.28 8.25
N LEU A 92 -9.90 -4.30 9.00
CA LEU A 92 -8.98 -5.29 9.58
C LEU A 92 -8.29 -6.12 8.48
N ALA A 93 -9.07 -6.67 7.55
CA ALA A 93 -8.55 -7.53 6.48
C ALA A 93 -7.57 -6.77 5.58
N THR A 94 -7.90 -5.55 5.17
CA THR A 94 -7.02 -4.69 4.36
C THR A 94 -5.75 -4.32 5.13
N ALA A 95 -5.85 -3.95 6.40
CA ALA A 95 -4.68 -3.67 7.23
C ALA A 95 -3.75 -4.88 7.33
N ILE A 96 -4.28 -6.07 7.62
CA ILE A 96 -3.50 -7.30 7.70
C ILE A 96 -2.89 -7.62 6.34
N LEU A 97 -3.67 -7.67 5.26
CA LEU A 97 -3.18 -8.04 3.93
C LEU A 97 -2.16 -7.04 3.36
N SER A 98 -2.17 -5.78 3.82
CA SER A 98 -1.18 -4.76 3.46
C SER A 98 0.19 -4.94 4.14
N LEU A 99 0.29 -5.79 5.18
CA LEU A 99 1.55 -6.02 5.85
C LEU A 99 2.52 -6.79 4.93
N PRO A 100 3.79 -6.35 4.82
CA PRO A 100 4.79 -7.09 4.06
C PRO A 100 5.22 -8.34 4.84
N PHE A 101 4.52 -9.46 4.63
CA PHE A 101 4.78 -10.72 5.33
C PHE A 101 6.06 -11.44 4.87
N SER A 102 6.52 -11.18 3.66
CA SER A 102 7.68 -11.87 3.09
C SER A 102 8.94 -11.03 3.16
N ASN A 103 10.06 -11.69 3.45
CA ASN A 103 11.38 -11.08 3.33
C ASN A 103 11.64 -10.56 1.91
N ALA A 104 10.92 -11.04 0.89
CA ALA A 104 11.06 -10.60 -0.49
C ALA A 104 10.87 -9.08 -0.67
N ALA A 105 10.00 -8.44 0.11
CA ALA A 105 9.85 -6.98 0.06
C ALA A 105 11.12 -6.26 0.56
N VAL A 106 11.70 -6.75 1.65
CA VAL A 106 12.94 -6.26 2.25
C VAL A 106 14.13 -6.55 1.34
N GLU A 107 14.22 -7.75 0.78
CA GLU A 107 15.25 -8.15 -0.20
C GLU A 107 15.16 -7.31 -1.48
N ARG A 108 13.96 -6.99 -1.95
CA ARG A 108 13.76 -6.06 -3.07
C ARG A 108 14.29 -4.66 -2.72
N ALA A 109 13.99 -4.16 -1.51
CA ALA A 109 14.51 -2.87 -1.04
C ALA A 109 16.05 -2.88 -0.95
N PHE A 110 16.66 -3.94 -0.44
CA PHE A 110 18.11 -4.09 -0.39
C PHE A 110 18.75 -4.25 -1.78
N SER A 111 18.08 -4.94 -2.70
CA SER A 111 18.51 -5.03 -4.09
C SER A 111 18.54 -3.65 -4.75
N MET A 112 17.47 -2.85 -4.57
CA MET A 112 17.45 -1.45 -5.01
C MET A 112 18.57 -0.62 -4.37
N MET A 113 18.80 -0.80 -3.07
CA MET A 113 19.88 -0.11 -2.37
C MET A 113 21.26 -0.49 -2.92
N ASN A 114 21.49 -1.76 -3.26
CA ASN A 114 22.74 -2.22 -3.87
C ASN A 114 22.97 -1.63 -5.26
N ILE A 115 21.91 -1.39 -6.03
CA ILE A 115 22.00 -0.70 -7.33
C ILE A 115 22.39 0.78 -7.11
N VAL A 116 21.78 1.44 -6.13
CA VAL A 116 22.07 2.85 -5.78
C VAL A 116 23.50 3.00 -5.23
N LYS A 117 23.92 2.08 -4.36
CA LYS A 117 25.25 2.00 -3.73
C LYS A 117 26.06 0.87 -4.34
N ASN A 118 26.42 1.03 -5.61
CA ASN A 118 27.27 0.05 -6.29
C ASN A 118 28.76 0.23 -5.90
N LYS A 119 29.62 -0.70 -6.34
CA LYS A 119 31.05 -0.72 -5.97
C LYS A 119 31.81 0.57 -6.32
N LEU A 120 31.43 1.25 -7.40
CA LEU A 120 32.07 2.49 -7.86
C LEU A 120 31.47 3.74 -7.18
N ARG A 121 30.23 3.66 -6.70
CA ARG A 121 29.46 4.77 -6.09
C ARG A 121 28.93 4.37 -4.71
N ASN A 122 29.82 3.95 -3.81
CA ASN A 122 29.46 3.53 -2.45
C ASN A 122 29.52 4.67 -1.41
N ARG A 123 30.27 5.74 -1.70
CA ARG A 123 30.44 6.92 -0.84
C ARG A 123 29.33 7.93 -1.10
N MET A 124 28.19 7.71 -0.46
CA MET A 124 27.02 8.58 -0.51
C MET A 124 26.48 8.80 0.90
N LEU A 125 26.03 10.02 1.18
CA LEU A 125 25.31 10.33 2.42
C LEU A 125 24.04 9.48 2.50
N THR A 126 23.70 9.04 3.70
CA THR A 126 22.50 8.22 3.96
C THR A 126 21.22 8.93 3.51
N LYS A 127 21.11 10.23 3.76
CA LYS A 127 19.98 11.07 3.30
C LYS A 127 19.82 11.04 1.79
N THR A 128 20.91 11.21 1.05
CA THR A 128 20.89 11.16 -0.42
C THR A 128 20.49 9.78 -0.93
N ALA A 129 20.99 8.71 -0.32
CA ALA A 129 20.61 7.35 -0.68
C ALA A 129 19.12 7.10 -0.41
N ASP A 130 18.59 7.55 0.73
CA ASP A 130 17.18 7.48 1.09
C ASP A 130 16.30 8.23 0.07
N HIS A 131 16.64 9.47 -0.28
CA HIS A 131 15.90 10.24 -1.28
C HIS A 131 15.89 9.55 -2.65
N ILE A 132 17.03 9.02 -3.11
CA ILE A 132 17.09 8.27 -4.37
C ILE A 132 16.23 7.01 -4.31
N MET A 133 16.26 6.27 -3.20
CA MET A 133 15.42 5.08 -3.03
C MET A 133 13.93 5.43 -3.08
N ARG A 134 13.50 6.51 -2.41
CA ARG A 134 12.11 7.00 -2.46
C ARG A 134 11.66 7.34 -3.87
N VAL A 135 12.46 8.14 -4.59
CA VAL A 135 12.17 8.52 -5.98
C VAL A 135 12.06 7.28 -6.88
N ARG A 136 12.99 6.33 -6.76
CA ARG A 136 12.94 5.10 -7.55
C ARG A 136 11.71 4.26 -7.26
N SER A 137 11.32 4.11 -5.98
CA SER A 137 10.13 3.37 -5.60
C SER A 137 8.87 4.02 -6.18
N ALA A 138 8.71 5.33 -5.97
CA ALA A 138 7.55 6.08 -6.47
C ALA A 138 7.44 6.03 -8.01
N LEU A 139 8.57 6.18 -8.71
CA LEU A 139 8.58 6.05 -10.17
C LEU A 139 8.23 4.63 -10.62
N GLN A 140 8.69 3.60 -9.91
CA GLN A 140 8.37 2.22 -10.24
C GLN A 140 6.86 1.94 -10.07
N ASP A 141 6.25 2.46 -9.02
CA ASP A 141 4.80 2.36 -8.77
C ASP A 141 3.98 3.08 -9.86
N ARG A 142 4.48 4.20 -10.39
CA ARG A 142 3.90 4.91 -11.55
C ARG A 142 4.18 4.23 -12.91
N GLY A 143 4.82 3.07 -12.92
CA GLY A 143 5.09 2.31 -14.15
C GLY A 143 6.39 2.69 -14.88
N GLY A 144 7.31 3.38 -14.18
CA GLY A 144 8.62 3.77 -14.66
C GLY A 144 8.64 5.09 -15.42
N CYS A 145 9.85 5.55 -15.78
CA CYS A 145 10.04 6.75 -16.59
C CYS A 145 9.65 6.56 -18.07
N THR A 146 9.38 5.33 -18.50
CA THR A 146 9.03 5.04 -19.90
C THR A 146 7.61 5.46 -20.26
N LYS A 147 6.74 5.68 -19.25
CA LYS A 147 5.36 6.15 -19.44
C LYS A 147 5.22 7.66 -19.21
N PHE A 148 6.32 8.34 -18.90
CA PHE A 148 6.29 9.77 -18.68
C PHE A 148 6.12 10.49 -20.01
N GLU A 149 4.97 11.15 -20.16
CA GLU A 149 4.69 12.02 -21.30
C GLU A 149 4.76 13.48 -20.80
N PRO A 150 5.75 14.26 -21.28
CA PRO A 150 5.88 15.65 -20.86
C PRO A 150 4.69 16.47 -21.36
N SER A 151 4.16 17.34 -20.50
CA SER A 151 3.11 18.28 -20.88
C SER A 151 3.61 19.28 -21.93
N THR A 152 2.70 19.86 -22.70
CA THR A 152 3.02 20.91 -23.67
C THR A 152 3.73 22.08 -23.01
N THR A 153 3.29 22.47 -21.81
CA THR A 153 3.92 23.50 -20.98
C THR A 153 5.39 23.15 -20.67
N MET A 154 5.66 21.91 -20.26
CA MET A 154 7.02 21.45 -19.98
C MET A 154 7.92 21.50 -21.21
N LEU A 155 7.42 21.09 -22.38
CA LEU A 155 8.16 21.15 -23.64
C LEU A 155 8.47 22.58 -24.06
N THR A 156 7.51 23.51 -23.91
CA THR A 156 7.72 24.93 -24.26
C THR A 156 8.79 25.59 -23.41
N LEU A 157 8.92 25.17 -22.15
CA LEU A 157 9.95 25.67 -21.23
C LEU A 157 11.33 25.06 -21.52
N PHE A 158 11.39 23.90 -22.17
CA PHE A 158 12.64 23.20 -22.49
C PHE A 158 13.28 23.71 -23.80
N ASN A 159 13.47 25.03 -23.91
CA ASN A 159 14.13 25.68 -25.03
C ASN A 159 15.50 26.26 -24.63
N SER A 160 16.35 26.57 -25.61
CA SER A 160 17.71 27.05 -25.36
C SER A 160 17.75 28.40 -24.63
N GLU A 161 16.72 29.23 -24.80
CA GLU A 161 16.65 30.53 -24.13
C GLU A 161 16.44 30.34 -22.62
N ASN A 162 15.55 29.45 -22.21
CA ASN A 162 15.23 29.20 -20.80
C ASN A 162 16.23 28.28 -20.09
N VAL A 163 16.76 27.24 -20.75
CA VAL A 163 17.64 26.23 -20.11
C VAL A 163 19.04 26.77 -19.81
N TYR A 164 19.54 27.67 -20.64
CA TYR A 164 20.90 28.22 -20.51
C TYR A 164 20.93 29.62 -19.89
N GLN A 165 19.77 30.19 -19.52
CA GLN A 165 19.70 31.43 -18.73
C GLN A 165 20.12 31.16 -17.28
N THR A 166 21.42 31.29 -17.02
CA THR A 166 21.97 31.37 -15.67
C THR A 166 21.68 32.75 -15.07
N GLY A 167 20.66 32.89 -14.21
CA GLY A 167 20.50 34.11 -13.40
C GLY A 167 19.19 34.33 -12.64
N ASP A 168 18.04 33.81 -13.10
CA ASP A 168 16.74 34.19 -12.53
C ASP A 168 16.14 33.12 -11.61
N GLU A 169 16.23 33.33 -10.30
CA GLU A 169 15.61 32.48 -9.28
C GLU A 169 14.08 32.37 -9.43
N GLU A 170 13.42 33.39 -10.00
CA GLU A 170 11.98 33.35 -10.31
C GLU A 170 11.63 32.31 -11.37
N ASN A 171 12.48 32.14 -12.39
CA ASN A 171 12.26 31.16 -13.46
C ASN A 171 12.35 29.72 -12.93
N VAL A 172 13.29 29.46 -12.02
CA VAL A 172 13.45 28.13 -11.39
C VAL A 172 12.20 27.76 -10.58
N ASN A 173 11.64 28.70 -9.83
CA ASN A 173 10.44 28.44 -9.02
C ASN A 173 9.19 28.20 -9.86
N GLN A 174 9.02 28.92 -10.97
CA GLN A 174 7.91 28.70 -11.91
C GLN A 174 8.01 27.33 -12.59
N VAL A 175 9.22 26.94 -13.02
CA VAL A 175 9.48 25.62 -13.59
C VAL A 175 9.18 24.52 -12.56
N LEU A 176 9.64 24.67 -11.32
CA LEU A 176 9.38 23.70 -10.24
C LEU A 176 7.89 23.57 -9.88
N ALA A 177 7.10 24.64 -9.98
CA ALA A 177 5.66 24.61 -9.74
C ALA A 177 4.93 23.70 -10.74
N ILE A 178 5.34 23.73 -12.01
CA ILE A 178 4.73 22.92 -13.09
C ILE A 178 5.02 21.43 -12.89
N PHE A 179 6.18 21.07 -12.32
CA PHE A 179 6.49 19.67 -11.99
C PHE A 179 5.73 19.14 -10.75
N ASN A 180 5.03 20.00 -10.01
CA ASN A 180 4.27 19.61 -8.80
C ASN A 180 2.76 19.50 -9.05
N GLU A 181 2.28 19.76 -10.27
CA GLU A 181 0.85 19.69 -10.62
C GLU A 181 0.34 18.27 -10.98
N ASP A 182 1.22 17.24 -10.95
CA ASP A 182 0.93 15.82 -11.32
C ASP A 182 1.03 14.77 -10.18
#